data_AF-A0AAE2EAK1-F1
#
_entry.id   AF-A0AAE2EAK1-F1
#
_cell.length_a   1.000
_cell.length_b   1.000
_cell.length_c   1.000
_cell.angle_alpha   90.00
_cell.angle_beta   90.00
_cell.angle_gamma   90.00
#
_symmetry.space_group_name_H-M   'P 1'
#
loop_
_entity.id
_entity.type
_entity.pdbx_description
1 polymer ?
#
loop_
_entity_poly.entity_id
_entity_poly.type
_entity_poly.pdbx_seq_one_letter_code
_entity_poly.pdbx_strand_id
1 'polypeptide(L)'
;MCKLTGFIMGLTILLGVTARDAGAATLSEMRMVNASQKPGMVIICSRTSEIPQKGESPVRIESLLRGVVLQNDGDRMMFDVTYTQRNAEESIPFRTEKYRLTTELEATRQKMAIDPETIELSLPRARGLEETFLAGMKASPVSFEDYTNYRVKSATEYLILPGPASPDAPVMHCTL
;
A
#
# COMPACT_ATOMS: atom_id res chain seq x y z
N MET A 1 49.28 -42.00 -34.79
CA MET A 1 48.18 -42.81 -34.22
C MET A 1 48.04 -42.47 -32.74
N CYS A 2 46.99 -41.73 -32.35
CA CYS A 2 46.08 -42.06 -31.24
C CYS A 2 45.02 -40.95 -31.17
N LYS A 3 43.77 -41.32 -31.48
CA LYS A 3 42.56 -40.51 -31.28
C LYS A 3 42.10 -40.69 -29.84
N LEU A 4 41.56 -39.64 -29.21
CA LEU A 4 40.40 -39.68 -28.31
C LEU A 4 39.98 -38.21 -28.05
N THR A 5 39.05 -37.64 -28.81
CA THR A 5 37.62 -37.44 -28.44
C THR A 5 37.39 -36.91 -27.02
N GLY A 6 36.77 -35.73 -26.92
CA GLY A 6 36.28 -35.17 -25.66
C GLY A 6 35.60 -33.81 -25.83
N PHE A 7 34.49 -33.79 -26.58
CA PHE A 7 33.53 -32.68 -26.64
C PHE A 7 33.06 -32.34 -25.22
N ILE A 8 33.37 -31.15 -24.71
CA ILE A 8 32.56 -30.50 -23.65
C ILE A 8 32.32 -29.07 -24.10
N MET A 9 31.43 -28.94 -25.08
CA MET A 9 30.64 -27.74 -25.32
C MET A 9 29.58 -27.72 -24.20
N GLY A 10 29.94 -27.14 -23.06
CA GLY A 10 29.11 -27.09 -21.86
C GLY A 10 28.72 -25.66 -21.53
N LEU A 11 27.72 -25.16 -22.26
CA LEU A 11 26.76 -24.11 -21.90
C LEU A 11 26.91 -23.55 -20.46
N THR A 12 27.77 -22.55 -20.24
CA THR A 12 27.66 -21.65 -19.09
C THR A 12 26.46 -20.74 -19.35
N ILE A 13 25.29 -21.23 -18.95
CA ILE A 13 24.08 -20.43 -18.82
C ILE A 13 24.42 -19.32 -17.81
N LEU A 14 24.61 -18.10 -18.32
CA LEU A 14 24.45 -16.87 -17.57
C LEU A 14 22.99 -16.81 -17.11
N LEU A 15 22.68 -17.55 -16.06
CA LEU A 15 21.56 -17.26 -15.17
C LEU A 15 21.93 -15.97 -14.45
N GLY A 16 21.81 -14.86 -15.17
CA GLY A 16 21.52 -13.56 -14.58
C GLY A 16 20.14 -13.62 -13.96
N VAL A 17 19.97 -14.47 -12.95
CA VAL A 17 18.95 -14.27 -11.93
C VAL A 17 19.46 -13.08 -11.16
N THR A 18 19.11 -11.89 -11.68
CA THR A 18 18.94 -10.75 -10.79
C THR A 18 18.07 -11.30 -9.67
N ALA A 19 18.62 -11.30 -8.46
CA ALA A 19 17.84 -11.57 -7.27
C ALA A 19 16.76 -10.48 -7.26
N ARG A 20 15.62 -10.74 -7.94
CA ARG A 20 14.37 -10.08 -7.60
C ARG A 20 14.25 -10.35 -6.13
N ASP A 21 14.24 -9.28 -5.32
CA ASP A 21 13.92 -9.34 -3.90
C ASP A 21 12.82 -10.38 -3.75
N ALA A 22 13.10 -11.50 -3.08
CA ALA A 22 12.33 -12.74 -3.17
C ALA A 22 10.91 -12.64 -2.55
N GLY A 23 10.39 -11.41 -2.40
CA GLY A 23 9.00 -11.13 -2.10
C GLY A 23 8.42 -9.89 -2.78
N ALA A 24 9.15 -9.08 -3.55
CA ALA A 24 8.55 -7.91 -4.21
C ALA A 24 7.40 -8.32 -5.15
N ALA A 25 6.28 -7.61 -5.10
CA ALA A 25 5.17 -7.90 -5.99
C ALA A 25 5.54 -7.58 -7.45
N THR A 26 4.91 -8.29 -8.37
CA THR A 26 4.99 -8.09 -9.80
C THR A 26 3.74 -7.36 -10.30
N LEU A 27 3.85 -6.69 -11.46
CA LEU A 27 2.68 -6.12 -12.14
C LEU A 27 1.58 -7.17 -12.37
N SER A 28 1.94 -8.42 -12.70
CA SER A 28 0.98 -9.51 -12.86
C SER A 28 0.24 -9.86 -11.57
N GLU A 29 0.92 -9.85 -10.43
CA GLU A 29 0.28 -10.10 -9.13
C GLU A 29 -0.63 -8.94 -8.73
N MET A 30 -0.21 -7.70 -8.99
CA MET A 30 -1.07 -6.52 -8.75
C MET A 30 -2.30 -6.52 -9.66
N ARG A 31 -2.17 -6.91 -10.93
CA ARG A 31 -3.31 -7.11 -11.85
C ARG A 31 -4.25 -8.22 -11.37
N MET A 32 -3.71 -9.32 -10.83
CA MET A 32 -4.51 -10.37 -10.20
C MET A 32 -5.30 -9.82 -9.01
N VAL A 33 -4.67 -9.00 -8.16
CA VAL A 33 -5.34 -8.33 -7.04
C VAL A 33 -6.47 -7.43 -7.54
N ASN A 34 -6.21 -6.54 -8.50
CA ASN A 34 -7.23 -5.67 -9.09
C ASN A 34 -8.39 -6.49 -9.69
N ALA A 35 -8.10 -7.57 -10.42
CA ALA A 35 -9.12 -8.40 -11.06
C ALA A 35 -10.09 -9.07 -10.06
N SER A 36 -9.69 -9.22 -8.79
CA SER A 36 -10.55 -9.75 -7.72
C SER A 36 -11.55 -8.72 -7.18
N GLN A 37 -11.28 -7.42 -7.35
CA GLN A 37 -11.97 -6.32 -6.67
C GLN A 37 -13.05 -5.71 -7.57
N LYS A 38 -14.30 -6.17 -7.43
CA LYS A 38 -15.43 -5.72 -8.25
C LYS A 38 -16.09 -4.45 -7.66
N PRO A 39 -16.73 -3.60 -8.49
CA PRO A 39 -17.53 -2.48 -7.98
C PRO A 39 -18.51 -2.91 -6.88
N GLY A 40 -18.58 -2.11 -5.82
CA GLY A 40 -19.37 -2.36 -4.61
C GLY A 40 -18.65 -3.17 -3.52
N MET A 41 -17.52 -3.81 -3.83
CA MET A 41 -16.71 -4.50 -2.81
C MET A 41 -15.96 -3.52 -1.91
N VAL A 42 -15.56 -3.99 -0.75
CA VAL A 42 -14.88 -3.21 0.29
C VAL A 42 -13.52 -3.81 0.55
N ILE A 43 -12.48 -3.00 0.45
CA ILE A 43 -11.12 -3.39 0.82
C ILE A 43 -10.82 -2.76 2.18
N ILE A 44 -10.32 -3.58 3.09
CA ILE A 44 -9.90 -3.17 4.41
C ILE A 44 -8.39 -3.30 4.50
N CYS A 45 -7.71 -2.19 4.72
CA CYS A 45 -6.29 -2.17 5.07
C CYS A 45 -6.12 -1.68 6.51
N SER A 46 -5.39 -2.41 7.34
CA SER A 46 -5.17 -2.05 8.73
C SER A 46 -3.71 -2.19 9.15
N ARG A 47 -3.32 -1.36 10.12
CA ARG A 47 -2.01 -1.47 10.79
C ARG A 47 -2.13 -0.92 12.21
N THR A 48 -1.30 -1.45 13.10
CA THR A 48 -1.16 -0.94 14.47
C THR A 48 0.24 -0.40 14.64
N SER A 49 0.34 0.87 15.06
CA SER A 49 1.61 1.54 15.39
C SER A 49 1.76 1.62 16.90
N GLU A 50 2.97 1.43 17.40
CA GLU A 50 3.30 1.67 18.81
C GLU A 50 4.24 2.88 18.89
N ILE A 51 3.88 3.88 19.69
CA ILE A 51 4.72 5.03 19.97
C ILE A 51 5.32 4.85 21.36
N PRO A 52 6.64 4.59 21.48
CA PRO A 52 7.30 4.48 22.77
C PRO A 52 7.14 5.76 23.60
N GLN A 53 6.86 5.61 24.88
CA GLN A 53 6.79 6.71 25.85
C GLN A 53 7.88 6.51 26.90
N LYS A 54 8.52 7.60 27.33
CA LYS A 54 9.59 7.52 28.33
C LYS A 54 8.98 7.32 29.73
N GLY A 55 9.15 6.14 30.30
CA GLY A 55 8.69 5.82 31.66
C GLY A 55 7.20 5.48 31.76
N GLU A 56 6.52 5.32 30.62
CA GLU A 56 5.10 4.97 30.53
C GLU A 56 4.89 3.85 29.50
N SER A 57 3.70 3.26 29.49
CA SER A 57 3.32 2.29 28.46
C SER A 57 3.29 2.92 27.06
N PRO A 58 3.70 2.19 26.00
CA PRO A 58 3.59 2.69 24.64
C PRO A 58 2.16 3.04 24.25
N VAL A 59 1.98 4.13 23.51
CA VAL A 59 0.68 4.49 22.95
C VAL A 59 0.45 3.66 21.69
N ARG A 60 -0.66 2.93 21.65
CA ARG A 60 -1.07 2.13 20.49
C ARG A 60 -2.06 2.89 19.63
N ILE A 61 -1.69 3.09 18.37
CA ILE A 61 -2.54 3.73 17.37
C ILE A 61 -2.96 2.70 16.34
N GLU A 62 -4.26 2.48 16.23
CA GLU A 62 -4.86 1.69 15.16
C GLU A 62 -5.17 2.61 13.99
N SER A 63 -4.72 2.20 12.80
CA SER A 63 -5.06 2.83 11.53
C SER A 63 -5.89 1.87 10.70
N LEU A 64 -7.02 2.35 10.20
CA LEU A 64 -7.94 1.59 9.37
C LEU A 64 -8.26 2.38 8.10
N LEU A 65 -8.05 1.76 6.95
CA LEU A 65 -8.46 2.27 5.65
C LEU A 65 -9.54 1.34 5.11
N ARG A 66 -10.68 1.92 4.75
CA ARG A 66 -11.80 1.24 4.12
C ARG A 66 -12.03 1.86 2.74
N GLY A 67 -11.72 1.13 1.68
CA GLY A 67 -11.94 1.54 0.29
C GLY A 67 -13.13 0.81 -0.32
N VAL A 68 -14.17 1.53 -0.73
CA VAL A 68 -15.27 0.97 -1.53
C VAL A 68 -14.92 1.09 -3.00
N VAL A 69 -14.88 -0.02 -3.73
CA VAL A 69 -14.61 -0.01 -5.18
C VAL A 69 -15.79 0.65 -5.90
N LEU A 70 -15.53 1.76 -6.58
CA LEU A 70 -16.53 2.42 -7.44
C LEU A 70 -16.45 1.93 -8.87
N GLN A 71 -15.22 1.79 -9.38
CA GLN A 71 -14.93 1.41 -10.76
C GLN A 71 -13.65 0.58 -10.82
N ASN A 72 -13.60 -0.36 -11.76
CA ASN A 72 -12.42 -1.18 -12.04
C ASN A 72 -12.33 -1.48 -13.54
N ASP A 73 -11.37 -0.85 -14.20
CA ASP A 73 -11.07 -1.03 -15.62
C ASP A 73 -9.80 -1.88 -15.83
N GLY A 74 -9.43 -2.71 -14.85
CA GLY A 74 -8.23 -3.53 -14.85
C GLY A 74 -7.05 -2.80 -14.21
N ASP A 75 -6.26 -2.08 -15.01
CA ASP A 75 -5.07 -1.36 -14.53
C ASP A 75 -5.44 -0.06 -13.80
N ARG A 76 -6.66 0.45 -14.00
CA ARG A 76 -7.17 1.65 -13.34
C ARG A 76 -8.38 1.32 -12.47
N MET A 77 -8.35 1.78 -11.23
CA MET A 77 -9.44 1.61 -10.26
C MET A 77 -9.78 2.94 -9.60
N MET A 78 -11.02 3.06 -9.16
CA MET A 78 -11.51 4.21 -8.40
C MET A 78 -12.23 3.75 -7.14
N PHE A 79 -11.96 4.42 -6.02
CA PHE A 79 -12.47 4.07 -4.70
C PHE A 79 -13.05 5.30 -4.00
N ASP A 80 -14.12 5.11 -3.22
CA ASP A 80 -14.43 6.00 -2.11
C ASP A 80 -13.74 5.46 -0.87
N VAL A 81 -12.83 6.25 -0.29
CA VAL A 81 -11.98 5.85 0.82
C VAL A 81 -12.43 6.54 2.10
N THR A 82 -12.42 5.79 3.19
CA THR A 82 -12.45 6.33 4.55
C THR A 82 -11.24 5.82 5.30
N TYR A 83 -10.39 6.73 5.76
CA TYR A 83 -9.24 6.44 6.62
C TYR A 83 -9.49 6.96 8.03
N THR A 84 -9.18 6.15 9.05
CA THR A 84 -9.29 6.54 10.44
C THR A 84 -8.04 6.19 11.24
N GLN A 85 -7.75 7.02 12.23
CA GLN A 85 -6.79 6.71 13.28
C GLN A 85 -7.43 6.90 14.65
N ARG A 86 -7.24 5.91 15.52
CA ARG A 86 -7.71 5.95 16.91
C ARG A 86 -6.65 5.38 17.84
N ASN A 87 -6.66 5.81 19.10
CA ASN A 87 -5.95 5.08 20.13
C ASN A 87 -6.67 3.73 20.32
N ALA A 88 -5.92 2.63 20.50
CA ALA A 88 -6.49 1.30 20.58
C ALA A 88 -7.55 1.17 21.70
N GLU A 89 -7.35 1.92 22.79
CA GLU A 89 -8.21 1.97 23.98
C GLU A 89 -9.45 2.85 23.81
N GLU A 90 -9.55 3.61 22.71
CA GLU A 90 -10.62 4.58 22.48
C GLU A 90 -11.48 4.20 21.28
N SER A 91 -12.80 4.38 21.40
CA SER A 91 -13.74 4.10 20.31
C SER A 91 -13.84 5.22 19.27
N ILE A 92 -13.51 6.46 19.66
CA ILE A 92 -13.66 7.64 18.81
C ILE A 92 -12.32 7.93 18.12
N PRO A 93 -12.26 7.95 16.77
CA PRO A 93 -11.06 8.34 16.05
C PRO A 93 -10.64 9.78 16.35
N PHE A 94 -9.34 10.00 16.52
CA PHE A 94 -8.78 11.36 16.61
C PHE A 94 -8.47 11.95 15.23
N ARG A 95 -8.47 11.11 14.18
CA ARG A 95 -8.37 11.52 12.77
C ARG A 95 -9.32 10.68 11.92
N THR A 96 -10.09 11.35 11.06
CA THR A 96 -10.88 10.74 10.00
C THR A 96 -10.67 11.50 8.72
N GLU A 97 -10.42 10.78 7.64
CA GLU A 97 -10.34 11.31 6.28
C GLU A 97 -11.30 10.57 5.39
N LYS A 98 -11.97 11.30 4.51
CA LYS A 98 -12.70 10.71 3.39
C LYS A 98 -12.30 11.40 2.12
N TYR A 99 -12.17 10.62 1.05
CA TYR A 99 -11.79 11.14 -0.24
C TYR A 99 -12.02 10.09 -1.32
N ARG A 100 -12.08 10.55 -2.57
CA ARG A 100 -12.03 9.68 -3.74
C ARG A 100 -10.59 9.45 -4.14
N LEU A 101 -10.25 8.19 -4.39
CA LEU A 101 -8.92 7.76 -4.80
C LEU A 101 -9.01 7.09 -6.16
N THR A 102 -8.18 7.53 -7.11
CA THR A 102 -7.89 6.77 -8.32
C THR A 102 -6.54 6.09 -8.17
N THR A 103 -6.43 4.82 -8.55
CA THR A 103 -5.15 4.13 -8.65
C THR A 103 -4.90 3.63 -10.05
N GLU A 104 -3.64 3.67 -10.48
CA GLU A 104 -3.20 3.22 -11.81
C GLU A 104 -1.94 2.35 -11.66
N LEU A 105 -1.99 1.12 -12.18
CA LEU A 105 -0.86 0.21 -12.19
C LEU A 105 0.12 0.61 -13.29
N GLU A 106 1.37 0.88 -12.92
CA GLU A 106 2.48 1.12 -13.85
C GLU A 106 3.43 -0.11 -13.87
N ALA A 107 4.52 -0.03 -14.64
CA ALA A 107 5.43 -1.16 -14.82
C ALA A 107 6.05 -1.69 -13.52
N THR A 108 6.41 -0.80 -12.59
CA THR A 108 7.14 -1.14 -11.35
C THR A 108 6.52 -0.60 -10.07
N ARG A 109 5.41 0.15 -10.19
CA ARG A 109 4.79 0.88 -9.09
C ARG A 109 3.31 1.14 -9.37
N GLN A 110 2.57 1.50 -8.33
CA GLN A 110 1.20 1.98 -8.42
C GLN A 110 1.17 3.49 -8.20
N LYS A 111 0.55 4.20 -9.12
CA LYS A 111 0.21 5.61 -8.92
C LYS A 111 -1.10 5.72 -8.17
N MET A 112 -1.14 6.62 -7.19
CA MET A 112 -2.31 6.94 -6.38
C MET A 112 -2.61 8.43 -6.55
N ALA A 113 -3.86 8.77 -6.87
CA ALA A 113 -4.30 10.14 -7.08
C ALA A 113 -5.61 10.39 -6.33
N ILE A 114 -5.53 11.21 -5.29
CA ILE A 114 -6.67 11.68 -4.50
C ILE A 114 -7.35 12.83 -5.26
N ASP A 115 -8.69 12.83 -5.33
CA ASP A 115 -9.43 13.98 -5.81
C ASP A 115 -9.50 15.06 -4.72
N PRO A 116 -8.79 16.20 -4.86
CA PRO A 116 -8.68 17.21 -3.82
C PRO A 116 -10.01 17.89 -3.47
N GLU A 117 -11.00 17.85 -4.36
CA GLU A 117 -12.31 18.46 -4.14
C GLU A 117 -13.23 17.56 -3.28
N THR A 118 -12.86 16.29 -3.10
CA THR A 118 -13.63 15.32 -2.32
C THR A 118 -13.12 15.12 -0.89
N ILE A 119 -12.03 15.79 -0.51
CA ILE A 119 -11.37 15.57 0.78
C ILE A 119 -12.22 16.17 1.91
N GLU A 120 -12.73 15.30 2.78
CA GLU A 120 -13.25 15.65 4.10
C GLU A 120 -12.22 15.23 5.16
N LEU A 121 -11.85 16.15 6.05
CA LEU A 121 -10.94 15.88 7.16
C LEU A 121 -11.63 16.23 8.48
N SER A 122 -11.49 15.36 9.47
CA SER A 122 -11.87 15.63 10.86
C SER A 122 -10.74 15.28 11.81
N LEU A 123 -10.35 16.25 12.64
CA LEU A 123 -9.37 16.13 13.72
C LEU A 123 -10.00 16.64 15.03
N PRO A 124 -10.89 15.86 15.68
CA PRO A 124 -11.66 16.35 16.83
C PRO A 124 -10.83 16.93 17.99
N ARG A 125 -9.60 16.42 18.17
CA ARG A 125 -8.65 16.84 19.22
C ARG A 125 -7.66 17.92 18.77
N ALA A 126 -7.67 18.28 17.49
CA ALA A 126 -6.74 19.23 16.89
C ALA A 126 -7.42 20.10 15.83
N ARG A 127 -8.67 20.55 16.10
CA ARG A 127 -9.49 21.29 15.13
C ARG A 127 -8.77 22.50 14.51
N GLY A 128 -7.97 23.21 15.31
CA GLY A 128 -7.17 24.35 14.82
C GLY A 128 -6.10 24.01 13.78
N LEU A 129 -5.81 22.71 13.55
CA LEU A 129 -4.88 22.24 12.53
C LEU A 129 -5.60 21.70 11.28
N GLU A 130 -6.93 21.53 11.30
CA GLU A 130 -7.68 20.90 10.19
C GLU A 130 -7.43 21.59 8.86
N GLU A 131 -7.52 22.93 8.81
CA GLU A 131 -7.29 23.68 7.57
C GLU A 131 -5.86 23.51 7.04
N THR A 132 -4.87 23.47 7.92
CA THR A 132 -3.46 23.29 7.54
C THR A 132 -3.21 21.89 6.97
N PHE A 133 -3.75 20.86 7.62
CA PHE A 133 -3.64 19.47 7.15
C PHE A 133 -4.40 19.28 5.83
N LEU A 134 -5.61 19.83 5.73
CA LEU A 134 -6.41 19.78 4.51
C LEU A 134 -5.68 20.45 3.34
N ALA A 135 -5.10 21.64 3.56
CA ALA A 135 -4.30 22.33 2.55
C ALA A 135 -3.09 21.49 2.11
N GLY A 136 -2.40 20.84 3.06
CA GLY A 136 -1.30 19.91 2.76
C GLY A 136 -1.73 18.73 1.88
N MET A 137 -2.85 18.10 2.20
CA MET A 137 -3.40 16.99 1.40
C MET A 137 -3.76 17.45 -0.02
N LYS A 138 -4.39 18.63 -0.16
CA LYS A 138 -4.74 19.20 -1.47
C LYS A 138 -3.53 19.62 -2.30
N ALA A 139 -2.43 20.03 -1.66
CA ALA A 139 -1.21 20.47 -2.34
C ALA A 139 -0.40 19.31 -2.95
N SER A 140 -0.59 18.08 -2.47
CA SER A 140 0.14 16.89 -2.97
C SER A 140 -0.80 15.68 -3.11
N PRO A 141 -1.77 15.75 -4.05
CA PRO A 141 -2.80 14.73 -4.18
C PRO A 141 -2.31 13.44 -4.85
N VAL A 142 -1.10 13.45 -5.43
CA VAL A 142 -0.53 12.32 -6.16
C VAL A 142 0.64 11.74 -5.38
N SER A 143 0.62 10.42 -5.20
CA SER A 143 1.69 9.64 -4.61
C SER A 143 1.94 8.37 -5.43
N PHE A 144 3.07 7.72 -5.14
CA PHE A 144 3.48 6.49 -5.81
C PHE A 144 3.91 5.47 -4.76
N GLU A 145 3.53 4.21 -4.97
CA GLU A 145 3.96 3.09 -4.13
C GLU A 145 4.65 2.05 -5.00
N ASP A 146 5.93 1.78 -4.71
CA ASP A 146 6.73 0.84 -5.49
C ASP A 146 6.31 -0.61 -5.17
N TYR A 147 6.30 -1.50 -6.18
CA TYR A 147 5.94 -2.90 -5.95
C TYR A 147 6.91 -3.65 -5.05
N THR A 148 8.12 -3.12 -4.84
CA THR A 148 9.06 -3.58 -3.82
C THR A 148 8.47 -3.54 -2.41
N ASN A 149 7.49 -2.66 -2.18
CA ASN A 149 6.81 -2.49 -0.91
C ASN A 149 5.57 -3.38 -0.80
N TYR A 150 5.18 -4.14 -1.83
CA TYR A 150 4.05 -5.06 -1.74
C TYR A 150 4.50 -6.51 -1.52
N ARG A 151 3.72 -7.26 -0.72
CA ARG A 151 3.79 -8.73 -0.63
C ARG A 151 2.40 -9.30 -0.92
N VAL A 152 2.17 -9.78 -2.13
CA VAL A 152 0.88 -10.41 -2.49
C VAL A 152 0.83 -11.83 -1.93
N LYS A 153 -0.22 -12.15 -1.17
CA LYS A 153 -0.43 -13.49 -0.58
C LYS A 153 -1.45 -14.28 -1.37
N SER A 154 -2.50 -13.60 -1.83
CA SER A 154 -3.53 -14.13 -2.71
C SER A 154 -4.16 -12.99 -3.52
N ALA A 155 -5.14 -13.30 -4.36
CA ALA A 155 -5.88 -12.28 -5.09
C ALA A 155 -6.63 -11.30 -4.17
N THR A 156 -6.97 -11.72 -2.95
CA THR A 156 -7.75 -10.93 -1.99
C THR A 156 -6.96 -10.52 -0.74
N GLU A 157 -5.68 -10.89 -0.64
CA GLU A 157 -4.86 -10.63 0.55
C GLU A 157 -3.45 -10.21 0.14
N TYR A 158 -2.99 -9.07 0.66
CA TYR A 158 -1.65 -8.56 0.42
C TYR A 158 -1.17 -7.67 1.57
N LEU A 159 0.14 -7.47 1.64
CA LEU A 159 0.78 -6.59 2.61
C LEU A 159 1.41 -5.39 1.89
N ILE A 160 1.36 -4.23 2.53
CA ILE A 160 2.15 -3.05 2.17
C ILE A 160 3.20 -2.85 3.26
N LEU A 161 4.45 -3.04 2.87
CA LEU A 161 5.63 -2.91 3.70
C LEU A 161 6.03 -1.44 3.85
N PRO A 162 6.82 -1.13 4.89
CA PRO A 162 7.35 0.22 5.08
C PRO A 162 8.25 0.64 3.92
N GLY A 163 8.01 1.84 3.40
CA GLY A 163 8.89 2.44 2.40
C GLY A 163 10.22 2.93 3.02
N PRO A 164 11.23 3.24 2.19
CA PRO A 164 12.56 3.65 2.66
C PRO A 164 12.56 4.96 3.46
N ALA A 165 11.55 5.81 3.29
CA ALA A 165 11.39 7.05 4.04
C ALA A 165 10.93 6.83 5.49
N SER A 166 10.37 5.65 5.81
CA SER A 166 9.91 5.30 7.15
C SER A 166 10.06 3.79 7.36
N PRO A 167 11.29 3.26 7.42
CA PRO A 167 11.55 1.82 7.44
C PRO A 167 11.00 1.12 8.69
N ASP A 168 10.80 1.87 9.78
CA ASP A 168 10.28 1.38 11.06
C ASP A 168 8.74 1.47 11.15
N ALA A 169 8.05 1.91 10.10
CA ALA A 169 6.59 1.92 10.09
C ALA A 169 6.05 0.48 10.23
N PRO A 170 4.85 0.28 10.80
CA PRO A 170 4.25 -1.04 10.81
C PRO A 170 3.76 -1.44 9.41
N VAL A 171 3.85 -2.74 9.13
CA VAL A 171 3.27 -3.36 7.93
C VAL A 171 1.76 -3.15 7.92
N MET A 172 1.22 -2.78 6.77
CA MET A 172 -0.21 -2.68 6.54
C MET A 172 -0.74 -3.95 5.90
N HIS A 173 -1.78 -4.53 6.50
CA HIS A 173 -2.42 -5.75 6.06
C HIS A 173 -3.71 -5.40 5.34
N CYS A 174 -3.85 -5.83 4.08
CA CYS A 174 -5.00 -5.54 3.25
C CYS A 174 -5.76 -6.81 2.88
N THR A 175 -7.08 -6.78 3.05
CA THR A 175 -8.01 -7.84 2.65
C THR A 175 -9.22 -7.27 1.93
N LEU A 176 -9.80 -8.05 1.02
CA LEU A 176 -11.17 -7.88 0.53
C LEU A 176 -12.19 -8.36 1.57
#